data_AF-A0AAU5UQH3-F1
#
_entry.id   AF-A0AAU5UQH3-F1
#
_cell.length_a   1.000
_cell.length_b   1.000
_cell.length_c   1.000
_cell.angle_alpha   90.00
_cell.angle_beta   90.00
_cell.angle_gamma   90.00
#
_symmetry.space_group_name_H-M   'P 1'
#
loop_
_entity.id
_entity.type
_entity.pdbx_description
1 polymer ?
#
loop_
_entity_poly.entity_id
_entity_poly.type
_entity_poly.pdbx_seq_one_letter_code
_entity_poly.pdbx_strand_id
1 'polypeptide(L)' 'MKLKVRVVHYRHDCWYADIDDADDRQPDDPFWYVDGCRTQAEAIALACSQLAALDQAVAAGTLPSRISETVAA' A
#
# COMPACT_ATOMS: atom_id res chain seq x y z
N MET A 1 5.90 8.85 7.91
CA MET A 1 5.72 7.72 6.99
C MET A 1 6.35 8.07 5.67
N LYS A 2 7.13 7.17 5.07
CA LYS A 2 7.74 7.35 3.76
C LYS A 2 7.13 6.34 2.79
N LEU A 3 5.91 6.64 2.35
CA LEU A 3 5.13 5.75 1.51
C LEU A 3 5.73 5.63 0.10
N LYS A 4 5.79 4.40 -0.39
CA LYS A 4 6.19 4.06 -1.75
C LYS A 4 5.15 3.15 -2.36
N VAL A 5 4.64 3.56 -3.53
CA VAL A 5 3.84 2.69 -4.39
C VAL A 5 4.79 2.01 -5.37
N ARG A 6 4.68 0.70 -5.49
CA ARG A 6 5.29 -0.07 -6.57
C ARG A 6 4.17 -0.73 -7.36
N VAL A 7 4.31 -0.69 -8.69
CA VAL A 7 3.34 -1.25 -9.62
C VAL A 7 4.08 -2.27 -10.46
N VAL A 8 3.57 -3.49 -10.49
CA VAL A 8 4.27 -4.62 -11.09
C VAL A 8 3.32 -5.38 -12.00
N HIS A 9 3.80 -5.65 -13.21
CA HIS A 9 3.17 -6.57 -14.13
C HIS A 9 3.57 -8.01 -13.79
N TYR A 10 2.61 -8.92 -13.71
CA TYR A 10 2.85 -10.33 -13.44
C TYR A 10 2.01 -11.23 -14.36
N ARG A 11 2.02 -12.54 -14.12
CA ARG A 11 1.42 -13.54 -15.02
C ARG A 11 -0.06 -13.22 -15.34
N HIS A 12 -0.50 -13.65 -16.52
CA HIS A 12 -1.88 -13.49 -17.03
C HIS A 12 -2.29 -12.06 -17.43
N ASP A 13 -1.34 -11.23 -17.87
CA ASP A 13 -1.57 -9.83 -18.23
C ASP A 13 -2.20 -9.02 -17.07
N CYS A 14 -1.82 -9.39 -15.86
CA CYS A 14 -2.31 -8.78 -14.63
C CYS A 14 -1.26 -7.85 -14.03
N TRP A 15 -1.75 -6.86 -13.30
CA TRP A 15 -0.99 -5.87 -12.58
C TRP A 15 -1.40 -5.89 -11.12
N TYR A 16 -0.43 -5.69 -10.24
CA TYR A 16 -0.69 -5.36 -8.84
C TYR A 16 0.01 -4.05 -8.49
N ALA A 17 -0.45 -3.42 -7.41
CA ALA A 17 0.28 -2.37 -6.73
C ALA A 17 0.40 -2.67 -5.23
N ASP A 18 1.61 -2.53 -4.70
CA ASP A 18 1.95 -2.61 -3.29
C ASP A 18 2.32 -1.21 -2.77
N ILE A 19 1.77 -0.84 -1.61
CA ILE A 19 2.11 0.40 -0.92
C ILE A 19 2.83 0.05 0.39
N ASP A 20 4.11 0.39 0.45
CA ASP A 20 4.99 0.14 1.59
C ASP A 20 5.37 1.45 2.28
N ASP A 21 5.49 1.47 3.63
CA ASP A 21 6.30 2.48 4.32
C ASP A 21 7.77 2.06 4.24
N ALA A 22 8.59 2.84 3.53
CA ALA A 22 10.01 2.54 3.36
C ALA A 22 10.81 2.60 4.67
N ASP A 23 10.30 3.31 5.68
CA ASP A 23 10.93 3.42 7.01
C ASP A 23 10.40 2.34 7.98
N ASP A 24 9.41 1.55 7.59
CA ASP A 24 8.83 0.44 8.37
C ASP A 24 8.21 -0.60 7.44
N ARG A 25 9.06 -1.23 6.61
CA ARG A 25 8.60 -2.20 5.60
C ARG A 25 8.01 -3.41 6.28
N GLN A 26 6.78 -3.76 5.93
CA GLN A 26 6.12 -4.92 6.49
C GLN A 26 6.49 -6.17 5.68
N PRO A 27 6.90 -7.27 6.31
CA PRO A 27 7.09 -8.53 5.62
C PRO A 27 5.73 -9.18 5.32
N ASP A 28 5.56 -9.62 4.08
CA ASP A 28 4.50 -10.52 3.57
C ASP A 28 3.04 -10.05 3.52
N ASP A 29 2.68 -8.84 3.96
CA ASP A 29 1.35 -8.27 3.70
C ASP A 29 1.37 -6.72 3.76
N PRO A 30 1.67 -6.02 2.65
CA PRO A 30 1.60 -4.57 2.67
C PRO A 30 0.15 -4.18 2.92
N PHE A 31 -0.07 -3.34 3.94
CA PHE A 31 -1.38 -2.87 4.41
C PHE A 31 -2.34 -2.43 3.27
N TRP A 32 -1.77 -2.05 2.13
CA TRP A 32 -2.50 -1.76 0.89
C TRP A 32 -1.85 -2.48 -0.30
N TYR A 33 -2.22 -3.75 -0.45
CA TYR A 33 -2.02 -4.54 -1.66
C TYR A 33 -3.29 -4.46 -2.54
N VAL A 34 -3.14 -4.12 -3.82
CA VAL A 34 -4.22 -4.19 -4.81
C VAL A 34 -3.78 -5.09 -5.96
N ASP A 35 -4.61 -6.08 -6.28
CA ASP A 35 -4.28 -7.15 -7.23
C ASP A 35 -5.36 -7.32 -8.32
N GLY A 36 -5.03 -8.06 -9.38
CA GLY A 36 -5.97 -8.45 -10.43
C GLY A 36 -6.30 -7.32 -11.41
N CYS A 37 -5.53 -6.23 -11.42
CA CYS A 37 -5.73 -5.12 -12.33
C CYS A 37 -5.39 -5.54 -13.75
N ARG A 38 -6.22 -5.19 -14.73
CA ARG A 38 -6.00 -5.53 -16.15
C ARG A 38 -5.04 -4.58 -16.85
N THR A 39 -4.83 -3.40 -16.28
CA THR A 39 -3.91 -2.41 -16.83
C THR A 39 -3.05 -1.76 -15.76
N GLN A 40 -1.89 -1.25 -16.16
CA GLN A 40 -1.03 -0.45 -15.28
C GLN A 40 -1.76 0.77 -14.72
N ALA A 41 -2.58 1.43 -15.55
CA ALA A 41 -3.33 2.62 -15.16
C ALA A 41 -4.37 2.31 -14.07
N GLU A 42 -5.03 1.16 -14.17
CA GLU A 42 -5.97 0.68 -13.15
C GLU A 42 -5.26 0.42 -11.81
N ALA A 43 -4.11 -0.25 -11.84
CA ALA A 43 -3.30 -0.48 -10.64
C ALA A 43 -2.86 0.83 -9.97
N ILE A 44 -2.45 1.83 -10.76
CA ILE A 44 -2.11 3.17 -10.27
C ILE A 44 -3.32 3.86 -9.66
N ALA A 45 -4.48 3.85 -10.34
CA ALA A 45 -5.68 4.52 -9.87
C ALA A 45 -6.19 3.93 -8.54
N LEU A 46 -6.12 2.61 -8.39
CA LEU A 46 -6.47 1.92 -7.15
C LEU A 46 -5.48 2.23 -6.03
N ALA A 47 -4.18 2.24 -6.30
CA ALA A 47 -3.19 2.66 -5.33
C ALA A 47 -3.41 4.10 -4.84
N CYS A 48 -3.71 5.04 -5.75
CA CYS A 48 -4.06 6.40 -5.38
C CYS A 48 -5.33 6.47 -4.50
N SER A 49 -6.33 5.63 -4.77
CA SER A 49 -7.55 5.57 -3.96
C SER A 49 -7.27 5.08 -2.54
N GLN A 50 -6.41 4.07 -2.38
CA GLN A 50 -5.95 3.61 -1.06
C GLN A 50 -5.19 4.70 -0.30
N LEU A 51 -4.30 5.43 -0.97
CA LEU A 51 -3.59 6.57 -0.36
C LEU A 51 -4.54 7.68 0.09
N ALA A 52 -5.57 7.98 -0.70
CA ALA A 52 -6.58 8.97 -0.33
C ALA A 52 -7.41 8.53 0.88
N ALA A 53 -7.75 7.24 0.99
CA ALA A 53 -8.44 6.68 2.15
C ALA A 53 -7.56 6.73 3.41
N LEU A 54 -6.27 6.40 3.27
CA LEU A 54 -5.29 6.54 4.35
C LEU A 54 -5.17 8.00 4.82
N ASP A 55 -5.05 8.95 3.91
CA ASP A 55 -4.95 10.38 4.26
C ASP A 55 -6.16 10.84 5.10
N GLN A 56 -7.36 10.42 4.71
CA GLN A 56 -8.59 10.69 5.48
C GLN A 56 -8.57 10.02 6.86
N ALA A 57 -8.11 8.76 6.96
CA ALA A 57 -8.00 8.05 8.24
C ALA A 57 -7.00 8.74 9.18
N VAL A 58 -5.85 9.17 8.66
CA VAL A 58 -4.83 9.93 9.40
C VAL A 58 -5.40 11.26 9.87
N ALA A 59 -6.11 12.00 9.02
CA ALA A 59 -6.78 13.25 9.39
C ALA A 59 -7.84 13.04 10.48
N ALA A 60 -8.49 11.87 10.52
CA ALA A 60 -9.42 11.47 11.58
C ALA A 60 -8.72 10.93 12.85
N GLY A 61 -7.38 10.94 12.90
CA GLY A 61 -6.59 10.48 14.05
C GLY A 61 -6.34 8.97 14.10
N THR A 62 -6.70 8.23 13.05
CA THR A 62 -6.42 6.80 12.92
C THR A 62 -5.10 6.61 12.17
N LEU A 63 -4.09 6.07 12.85
CA LEU A 63 -2.80 5.75 12.25
C LEU A 63 -2.69 4.25 11.98
N PRO A 64 -2.08 3.84 10.84
CA PRO A 64 -1.76 2.45 10.58
C PRO A 64 -0.80 1.90 11.65
N SER A 65 -0.99 0.63 12.02
CA SER A 65 -0.11 -0.05 12.97
C SER A 65 1.28 -0.24 12.37
N ARG A 66 2.31 0.26 13.05
CA ARG A 66 3.71 0.10 12.66
C ARG A 66 4.32 -1.16 13.28
N ILE A 67 5.01 -1.98 12.51
CA ILE A 67 5.66 -3.20 13.02
C ILE A 67 6.78 -2.81 13.99
N SER A 68 7.57 -1.80 13.65
CA SER A 68 8.61 -1.27 14.55
C SER A 68 8.08 -0.81 15.90
N GLU A 69 6.81 -0.38 15.99
CA GLU A 69 6.16 0.01 17.26
C GLU A 69 5.62 -1.19 18.03
N THR A 70 5.24 -2.27 17.33
CA THR A 70 4.66 -3.48 17.93
C THR A 70 5.73 -4.43 18.51
N VAL A 71 6.91 -4.49 17.90
CA VAL A 71 8.04 -5.36 18.36
C VAL A 71 8.80 -4.74 19.55
N ALA A 72 8.62 -3.44 19.82
CA ALA A 72 9.28 -2.73 20.90
C ALA A 72 8.52 -2.75 22.24
N ALA A 73 7.36 -3.44 22.31
CA ALA A 73 6.49 -3.52 23.49
C ALA A 73 6.66 -4.83 24.27
#